data_AF-A0AAQ0KEY2-F1
#
_entry.id   AF-A0AAQ0KEY2-F1
#
_cell.length_a   1.000
_cell.length_b   1.000
_cell.length_c   1.000
_cell.angle_alpha   90.00
_cell.angle_beta   90.00
_cell.angle_gamma   90.00
#
_symmetry.space_group_name_H-M   'P 1'
#
loop_
_entity.id
_entity.type
_entity.pdbx_description
1 polymer ?
#
loop_
_entity_poly.entity_id
_entity_poly.type
_entity_poly.pdbx_seq_one_letter_code
_entity_poly.pdbx_strand_id
1 'polypeptide(L)'
;MTPSELLTEAFSRVPETVARALDGLSEDQLATRPATGANTLAWLAWHTARGQDAQVADLAGSEQVWTADGWVERFGLPFPAEALGYGMSRDDVGRVRASAELLNGYLRAVHERTVAYLATLGPEDLDPVVDDAWDPPVTRGARLVSILDDCVQHAGQAGYVRGLLFFSR
;
A
#
# COMPACT_ATOMS: atom_id res chain seq x y z
N MET A 1 -22.58 6.35 11.42
CA MET A 1 -21.31 5.83 10.92
C MET A 1 -20.71 4.96 12.02
N THR A 2 -20.59 3.66 11.79
CA THR A 2 -19.84 2.74 12.66
C THR A 2 -18.34 2.98 12.50
N PRO A 3 -17.49 2.51 13.43
CA PRO A 3 -16.03 2.57 13.25
C PRO A 3 -15.56 1.95 11.92
N SER A 4 -16.13 0.81 11.51
CA SER A 4 -15.81 0.14 10.25
C SER A 4 -16.23 0.93 9.02
N GLU A 5 -17.38 1.62 9.07
CA GLU A 5 -17.80 2.54 8.00
C GLU A 5 -16.85 3.76 7.90
N LEU A 6 -16.38 4.28 9.04
CA LEU A 6 -15.40 5.38 9.07
C LEU A 6 -14.05 4.95 8.50
N LEU A 7 -13.55 3.76 8.88
CA LEU A 7 -12.32 3.21 8.33
C LEU A 7 -12.44 2.94 6.83
N THR A 8 -13.58 2.40 6.38
CA THR A 8 -13.87 2.18 4.95
C THR A 8 -13.79 3.49 4.18
N GLU A 9 -14.41 4.55 4.69
CA GLU A 9 -14.38 5.89 4.10
C GLU A 9 -12.96 6.48 4.07
N ALA A 10 -12.14 6.18 5.06
CA ALA A 10 -10.75 6.64 5.10
C ALA A 10 -9.85 5.89 4.10
N PHE A 11 -9.94 4.55 4.06
CA PHE A 11 -9.18 3.73 3.11
C PHE A 11 -9.55 4.02 1.65
N SER A 12 -10.79 4.42 1.35
CA SER A 12 -11.23 4.74 -0.01
C SER A 12 -10.48 5.91 -0.65
N ARG A 13 -9.81 6.74 0.16
CA ARG A 13 -9.01 7.88 -0.32
C ARG A 13 -7.66 7.46 -0.91
N VAL A 14 -7.12 6.31 -0.49
CA VAL A 14 -5.77 5.88 -0.85
C VAL A 14 -5.65 5.56 -2.34
N PRO A 15 -6.51 4.70 -2.95
CA PRO A 15 -6.39 4.39 -4.38
C PRO A 15 -6.50 5.61 -5.28
N GLU A 16 -7.42 6.52 -4.97
CA GLU A 16 -7.63 7.74 -5.75
C GLU A 16 -6.42 8.69 -5.68
N THR A 17 -5.80 8.81 -4.51
CA THR A 17 -4.61 9.64 -4.31
C THR A 17 -3.41 9.09 -5.06
N VAL A 18 -3.18 7.77 -4.97
CA VAL A 18 -2.11 7.10 -5.73
C VAL A 18 -2.36 7.19 -7.24
N ALA A 19 -3.57 6.92 -7.70
CA ALA A 19 -3.90 6.98 -9.13
C ALA A 19 -3.58 8.34 -9.75
N ARG A 20 -3.91 9.44 -9.07
CA ARG A 20 -3.54 10.80 -9.50
C ARG A 20 -2.02 11.01 -9.57
N ALA A 21 -1.26 10.41 -8.67
CA ALA A 21 0.20 10.49 -8.67
C ALA A 21 0.83 9.76 -9.87
N LEU A 22 0.21 8.68 -10.35
CA LEU A 22 0.71 7.87 -11.46
C LEU A 22 0.17 8.29 -12.83
N ASP A 23 -0.89 9.10 -12.88
CA ASP A 23 -1.64 9.41 -14.09
C ASP A 23 -0.77 9.91 -15.25
N GLY A 24 -0.94 9.32 -16.43
CA GLY A 24 -0.23 9.69 -17.65
C GLY A 24 1.30 9.46 -17.66
N LEU A 25 1.89 8.80 -16.66
CA LEU A 25 3.32 8.53 -16.62
C LEU A 25 3.67 7.16 -17.24
N SER A 26 4.77 7.12 -17.98
CA SER A 26 5.35 5.86 -18.47
C SER A 26 6.05 5.09 -17.34
N GLU A 27 6.30 3.79 -17.53
CA GLU A 27 7.06 2.99 -16.58
C GLU A 27 8.44 3.60 -16.26
N ASP A 28 9.15 4.12 -17.27
CA ASP A 28 10.44 4.80 -17.09
C ASP A 28 10.33 6.03 -16.19
N GLN A 29 9.28 6.84 -16.38
CA GLN A 29 9.00 8.00 -15.53
C GLN A 29 8.66 7.56 -14.10
N LEU A 30 7.86 6.51 -13.94
CA LEU A 30 7.52 5.96 -12.62
C LEU A 30 8.73 5.41 -11.86
N ALA A 31 9.72 4.88 -12.57
CA ALA A 31 10.98 4.39 -12.03
C ALA A 31 12.03 5.51 -11.83
N THR A 32 11.72 6.75 -12.20
CA THR A 32 12.65 7.88 -12.05
C THR A 32 12.76 8.28 -10.57
N ARG A 33 13.99 8.60 -10.16
CA ARG A 33 14.29 9.00 -8.78
C ARG A 33 14.36 10.51 -8.65
N PRO A 34 13.66 11.13 -7.69
CA PRO A 34 13.66 12.59 -7.50
C PRO A 34 14.98 13.12 -6.94
N ALA A 35 15.71 12.29 -6.19
CA ALA A 35 17.03 12.62 -5.65
C ALA A 35 17.80 11.33 -5.34
N THR A 36 19.12 11.42 -5.20
CA THR A 36 19.95 10.27 -4.81
C THR A 36 19.39 9.59 -3.57
N GLY A 37 18.98 8.34 -3.74
CA GLY A 37 18.50 7.50 -2.66
C GLY A 37 17.07 7.75 -2.16
N ALA A 38 16.30 8.62 -2.82
CA ALA A 38 14.86 8.76 -2.59
C ALA A 38 14.06 7.59 -3.20
N ASN A 39 12.83 7.38 -2.74
CA ASN A 39 11.92 6.39 -3.32
C ASN A 39 11.39 6.86 -4.69
N THR A 40 11.10 5.90 -5.58
CA THR A 40 10.48 6.14 -6.89
C THR A 40 8.96 6.10 -6.77
N LEU A 41 8.23 6.63 -7.75
CA LEU A 41 6.77 6.55 -7.78
C LEU A 41 6.29 5.10 -7.86
N ALA A 42 6.96 4.28 -8.69
CA ALA A 42 6.66 2.86 -8.80
C ALA A 42 6.80 2.13 -7.46
N TRP A 43 7.90 2.39 -6.73
CA TRP A 43 8.13 1.78 -5.42
C TRP A 43 7.10 2.25 -4.40
N LEU A 44 6.80 3.56 -4.34
CA LEU A 44 5.82 4.10 -3.39
C LEU A 44 4.43 3.48 -3.59
N ALA A 45 3.95 3.42 -4.83
CA ALA A 45 2.64 2.83 -5.13
C ALA A 45 2.60 1.32 -4.84
N TRP A 46 3.65 0.59 -5.21
CA TRP A 46 3.76 -0.84 -4.92
C TRP A 46 3.84 -1.11 -3.42
N HIS A 47 4.66 -0.36 -2.68
CA HIS A 47 4.84 -0.50 -1.23
C HIS A 47 3.54 -0.23 -0.47
N THR A 48 2.82 0.84 -0.83
CA THR A 48 1.49 1.14 -0.27
C THR A 48 0.55 -0.06 -0.39
N ALA A 49 0.46 -0.66 -1.58
CA ALA A 49 -0.40 -1.82 -1.78
C ALA A 49 0.10 -3.07 -1.02
N ARG A 50 1.42 -3.37 -1.07
CA ARG A 50 2.01 -4.53 -0.38
C ARG A 50 1.85 -4.47 1.14
N GLY A 51 2.12 -3.30 1.73
CA GLY A 51 2.04 -3.08 3.17
C GLY A 51 0.61 -3.23 3.68
N GLN A 52 -0.37 -2.69 2.93
CA GLN A 52 -1.78 -2.87 3.23
C GLN A 52 -2.21 -4.34 3.08
N ASP A 53 -1.88 -4.98 1.95
CA ASP A 53 -2.27 -6.35 1.66
C ASP A 53 -1.78 -7.33 2.73
N ALA A 54 -0.47 -7.31 3.00
CA ALA A 54 0.13 -8.26 3.94
C ALA A 54 -0.48 -8.14 5.34
N GLN A 55 -0.66 -6.92 5.83
CA GLN A 55 -1.15 -6.72 7.20
C GLN A 55 -2.66 -6.91 7.31
N VAL A 56 -3.45 -6.53 6.30
CA VAL A 56 -4.90 -6.80 6.30
C VAL A 56 -5.17 -8.29 6.16
N ALA A 57 -4.42 -9.00 5.31
CA ALA A 57 -4.55 -10.44 5.15
C ALA A 57 -4.25 -11.20 6.44
N ASP A 58 -3.19 -10.79 7.16
CA ASP A 58 -2.85 -11.31 8.50
C ASP A 58 -3.98 -11.10 9.51
N LEU A 59 -4.50 -9.88 9.61
CA LEU A 59 -5.65 -9.57 10.48
C LEU A 59 -6.90 -10.40 10.13
N ALA A 60 -7.14 -10.64 8.84
CA ALA A 60 -8.28 -11.40 8.34
C ALA A 60 -8.07 -12.93 8.37
N GLY A 61 -6.87 -13.41 8.71
CA GLY A 61 -6.52 -14.83 8.64
C GLY A 61 -6.65 -15.41 7.22
N SER A 62 -6.34 -14.60 6.20
CA SER A 62 -6.51 -14.94 4.78
C SER A 62 -5.18 -14.89 4.02
N GLU A 63 -5.15 -15.51 2.84
CA GLU A 63 -4.02 -15.34 1.93
C GLU A 63 -3.99 -13.92 1.34
N GLN A 64 -2.78 -13.37 1.18
CA GLN A 64 -2.55 -12.06 0.55
C GLN A 64 -3.07 -12.06 -0.89
N VAL A 65 -3.68 -10.95 -1.31
CA VAL A 65 -4.10 -10.73 -2.70
C VAL A 65 -2.91 -10.94 -3.64
N TRP A 66 -1.72 -10.52 -3.22
CA TRP A 66 -0.45 -10.66 -3.93
C TRP A 66 -0.20 -12.06 -4.51
N THR A 67 -0.40 -13.10 -3.71
CA THR A 67 -0.18 -14.50 -4.11
C THR A 67 -1.46 -15.16 -4.57
N ALA A 68 -2.57 -14.95 -3.87
CA ALA A 68 -3.86 -15.60 -4.16
C ALA A 68 -4.37 -15.28 -5.57
N ASP A 69 -4.18 -14.03 -6.02
CA ASP A 69 -4.72 -13.55 -7.30
C ASP A 69 -3.63 -13.46 -8.40
N GLY A 70 -2.42 -13.97 -8.13
CA GLY A 70 -1.31 -14.06 -9.06
C GLY A 70 -0.68 -12.71 -9.43
N TRP A 71 -0.69 -11.73 -8.52
CA TRP A 71 -0.06 -10.43 -8.77
C TRP A 71 1.46 -10.52 -8.71
N VAL A 72 2.02 -11.41 -7.88
CA VAL A 72 3.47 -11.64 -7.80
C VAL A 72 4.07 -12.01 -9.16
N GLU A 73 3.42 -12.90 -9.91
CA GLU A 73 3.87 -13.28 -11.27
C GLU A 73 3.68 -12.14 -12.27
N ARG A 74 2.56 -11.41 -12.19
CA ARG A 74 2.28 -10.27 -13.11
C ARG A 74 3.29 -9.15 -12.94
N PHE A 75 3.71 -8.88 -11.70
CA PHE A 75 4.74 -7.89 -11.39
C PHE A 75 6.14 -8.38 -11.75
N GLY A 76 6.42 -9.67 -11.59
CA GLY A 76 7.70 -10.26 -11.99
C GLY A 76 8.93 -9.58 -11.36
N LEU A 77 8.75 -8.99 -10.18
CA LEU A 77 9.83 -8.27 -9.51
C LEU A 77 10.92 -9.25 -9.05
N PRO A 78 12.20 -8.85 -9.09
CA PRO A 78 13.31 -9.75 -8.80
C PRO A 78 13.60 -9.84 -7.29
N PHE A 79 12.54 -10.07 -6.51
CA PHE A 79 12.55 -10.20 -5.06
C PHE A 79 11.77 -11.46 -4.65
N PRO A 80 11.98 -11.97 -3.43
CA PRO A 80 11.10 -12.98 -2.84
C PRO A 80 9.65 -12.49 -2.78
N ALA A 81 8.69 -13.41 -2.85
CA ALA A 81 7.26 -13.07 -2.85
C ALA A 81 6.83 -12.33 -1.57
N GLU A 82 7.55 -12.56 -0.47
CA GLU A 82 7.33 -11.98 0.85
C GLU A 82 7.83 -10.53 0.94
N ALA A 83 8.54 -10.02 -0.07
CA ALA A 83 9.06 -8.66 -0.06
C ALA A 83 7.92 -7.63 0.03
N LEU A 84 8.01 -6.76 1.05
CA LEU A 84 7.08 -5.65 1.27
C LEU A 84 7.69 -4.29 0.95
N GLY A 85 9.02 -4.21 0.87
CA GLY A 85 9.76 -2.95 0.69
C GLY A 85 10.57 -2.52 1.91
N TYR A 86 10.21 -2.94 3.12
CA TYR A 86 11.00 -2.64 4.32
C TYR A 86 12.42 -3.20 4.21
N GLY A 87 13.41 -2.37 4.54
CA GLY A 87 14.83 -2.75 4.49
C GLY A 87 15.44 -2.82 3.09
N MET A 88 14.69 -2.50 2.02
CA MET A 88 15.24 -2.48 0.66
C MET A 88 16.36 -1.45 0.52
N SER A 89 17.42 -1.84 -0.18
CA SER A 89 18.50 -0.92 -0.54
C SER A 89 18.04 0.10 -1.57
N ARG A 90 18.83 1.15 -1.78
CA ARG A 90 18.55 2.14 -2.83
C ARG A 90 18.48 1.48 -4.21
N ASP A 91 19.31 0.48 -4.47
CA ASP A 91 19.32 -0.24 -5.74
C ASP A 91 18.06 -1.10 -5.90
N ASP A 92 17.61 -1.75 -4.83
CA ASP A 92 16.35 -2.52 -4.84
C ASP A 92 15.14 -1.62 -5.10
N VAL A 93 15.08 -0.44 -4.50
CA VAL A 93 14.03 0.56 -4.79
C VAL A 93 13.98 0.91 -6.27
N GLY A 94 15.13 0.99 -6.95
CA GLY A 94 15.21 1.27 -8.39
C GLY A 94 14.79 0.09 -9.28
N ARG A 95 14.75 -1.12 -8.72
CA ARG A 95 14.34 -2.34 -9.42
C ARG A 95 12.83 -2.61 -9.33
N VAL A 96 12.09 -1.85 -8.53
CA VAL A 96 10.62 -1.85 -8.60
C VAL A 96 10.18 -1.05 -9.83
N ARG A 97 9.78 -1.78 -10.86
CA ARG A 97 9.32 -1.24 -12.15
C ARG A 97 8.01 -1.91 -12.54
N ALA A 98 7.01 -1.11 -12.87
CA ALA A 98 5.68 -1.56 -13.27
C ALA A 98 4.93 -0.42 -13.96
N SER A 99 3.99 -0.75 -14.83
CA SER A 99 3.10 0.23 -15.44
C SER A 99 2.14 0.85 -14.40
N ALA A 100 1.66 2.06 -14.67
CA ALA A 100 0.62 2.69 -13.84
C ALA A 100 -0.63 1.81 -13.72
N GLU A 101 -1.01 1.13 -14.81
CA GLU A 101 -2.15 0.20 -14.83
C GLU A 101 -1.95 -0.96 -13.86
N LEU A 102 -0.77 -1.57 -13.84
CA LEU A 102 -0.47 -2.71 -12.96
C LEU A 102 -0.45 -2.29 -11.49
N LEU A 103 0.17 -1.14 -11.18
CA LEU A 103 0.23 -0.56 -9.84
C LEU A 103 -1.17 -0.22 -9.30
N ASN A 104 -1.97 0.51 -10.09
CA ASN A 104 -3.33 0.86 -9.71
C ASN A 104 -4.25 -0.36 -9.63
N GLY A 105 -4.06 -1.33 -10.53
CA GLY A 105 -4.82 -2.57 -10.53
C GLY A 105 -4.63 -3.37 -9.24
N TYR A 106 -3.38 -3.51 -8.79
CA TYR A 106 -3.08 -4.22 -7.55
C TYR A 106 -3.60 -3.47 -6.33
N LEU A 107 -3.33 -2.15 -6.22
CA LEU A 107 -3.85 -1.35 -5.11
C LEU A 107 -5.38 -1.39 -5.02
N ARG A 108 -6.09 -1.40 -6.16
CA ARG A 108 -7.55 -1.55 -6.18
C ARG A 108 -8.00 -2.92 -5.68
N ALA A 109 -7.34 -4.00 -6.08
CA ALA A 109 -7.67 -5.34 -5.60
C ALA A 109 -7.44 -5.48 -4.08
N VAL A 110 -6.35 -4.89 -3.57
CA VAL A 110 -6.08 -4.82 -2.13
C VAL A 110 -7.15 -4.00 -1.41
N HIS A 111 -7.53 -2.84 -1.96
CA HIS A 111 -8.59 -2.01 -1.40
C HIS A 111 -9.94 -2.74 -1.35
N GLU A 112 -10.34 -3.43 -2.42
CA GLU A 112 -11.55 -4.25 -2.46
C GLU A 112 -11.54 -5.32 -1.35
N ARG A 113 -10.40 -5.99 -1.14
CA ARG A 113 -10.22 -6.97 -0.05
C ARG A 113 -10.30 -6.32 1.34
N THR A 114 -9.69 -5.15 1.51
CA THR A 114 -9.74 -4.39 2.77
C THR A 114 -11.17 -3.97 3.12
N VAL A 115 -11.93 -3.44 2.15
CA VAL A 115 -13.33 -3.05 2.38
C VAL A 115 -14.18 -4.27 2.73
N ALA A 116 -13.98 -5.40 2.04
CA ALA A 116 -14.68 -6.64 2.34
C ALA A 116 -14.39 -7.12 3.78
N TYR A 117 -13.14 -7.03 4.24
CA TYR A 117 -12.77 -7.36 5.61
C TYR A 117 -13.38 -6.39 6.63
N LEU A 118 -13.28 -5.07 6.41
CA LEU A 118 -13.86 -4.09 7.33
C LEU A 118 -15.38 -4.26 7.48
N ALA A 119 -16.08 -4.68 6.41
CA ALA A 119 -17.51 -4.94 6.45
C ALA A 119 -17.91 -6.10 7.38
N THR A 120 -16.96 -6.97 7.79
CA THR A 120 -17.24 -8.06 8.74
C THR A 120 -17.03 -7.66 10.20
N LEU A 121 -16.45 -6.49 10.47
CA LEU A 121 -16.05 -6.08 11.83
C LEU A 121 -17.13 -5.26 12.53
N GLY A 122 -17.48 -5.67 13.74
CA GLY A 122 -18.22 -4.86 14.72
C GLY A 122 -17.30 -3.98 15.58
N PRO A 123 -17.86 -3.07 16.41
CA PRO A 123 -17.07 -2.23 17.31
C PRO A 123 -16.16 -3.02 18.25
N GLU A 124 -16.66 -4.09 18.85
CA GLU A 124 -15.94 -4.97 19.79
C GLU A 124 -14.80 -5.75 19.13
N ASP A 125 -14.84 -5.92 17.80
CA ASP A 125 -13.78 -6.58 17.06
C ASP A 125 -12.52 -5.72 16.98
N LEU A 126 -12.56 -4.44 17.33
CA LEU A 126 -11.37 -3.57 17.26
C LEU A 126 -10.46 -3.68 18.49
N ASP A 127 -10.97 -4.20 19.61
CA ASP A 127 -10.27 -4.26 20.90
C ASP A 127 -9.27 -5.42 21.08
N PRO A 128 -9.43 -6.62 20.45
CA PRO A 128 -8.49 -7.71 20.62
C PRO A 128 -7.04 -7.31 20.30
N VAL A 129 -6.11 -7.74 21.16
CA VAL A 129 -4.67 -7.61 20.95
C VAL A 129 -4.23 -8.54 19.81
N VAL A 130 -3.53 -7.99 18.83
CA VAL A 130 -3.00 -8.71 17.67
C VAL A 130 -1.47 -8.79 17.68
N ASP A 131 -0.81 -8.01 18.51
CA ASP A 131 0.65 -8.04 18.70
C ASP A 131 1.00 -7.55 20.11
N ASP A 132 1.54 -8.46 20.93
CA ASP A 132 1.91 -8.23 22.32
C ASP A 132 3.39 -7.84 22.51
N ALA A 133 4.14 -7.69 21.42
CA ALA A 133 5.55 -7.29 21.45
C ALA A 133 5.78 -5.79 21.67
N TRP A 134 4.70 -5.00 21.79
CA TRP A 134 4.73 -3.54 21.96
C TRP A 134 4.15 -3.11 23.31
N ASP A 135 4.53 -1.91 23.77
CA ASP A 135 3.98 -1.28 24.98
C ASP A 135 3.43 0.13 24.67
N PRO A 136 2.09 0.33 24.66
CA PRO A 136 1.06 -0.68 24.92
C PRO A 136 0.94 -1.72 23.79
N PRO A 137 0.38 -2.92 24.06
CA PRO A 137 0.10 -3.92 23.04
C PRO A 137 -0.77 -3.38 21.90
N VAL A 138 -0.53 -3.83 20.69
CA VAL A 138 -1.26 -3.37 19.51
C VAL A 138 -2.59 -4.12 19.41
N THR A 139 -3.69 -3.39 19.43
CA THR A 139 -5.02 -3.92 19.16
C THR A 139 -5.29 -3.98 17.65
N ARG A 140 -6.30 -4.76 17.23
CA ARG A 140 -6.75 -4.79 15.83
C ARG A 140 -7.07 -3.39 15.30
N GLY A 141 -7.78 -2.58 16.09
CA GLY A 141 -8.11 -1.20 15.75
C GLY A 141 -6.86 -0.34 15.58
N ALA A 142 -5.90 -0.44 16.50
CA ALA A 142 -4.63 0.29 16.40
C ALA A 142 -3.85 -0.13 15.14
N ARG A 143 -3.78 -1.43 14.83
CA ARG A 143 -3.13 -1.94 13.62
C ARG A 143 -3.80 -1.42 12.35
N LEU A 144 -5.13 -1.39 12.27
CA LEU A 144 -5.86 -0.84 11.13
C LEU A 144 -5.57 0.65 10.91
N VAL A 145 -5.47 1.43 12.00
CA VAL A 145 -5.06 2.83 11.94
C VAL A 145 -3.62 2.97 11.44
N SER A 146 -2.69 2.15 11.93
CA SER A 146 -1.29 2.16 11.47
C SER A 146 -1.16 1.82 9.99
N ILE A 147 -1.93 0.83 9.49
CA ILE A 147 -1.94 0.48 8.07
C ILE A 147 -2.43 1.67 7.23
N LEU A 148 -3.53 2.31 7.64
CA LEU A 148 -4.07 3.47 6.95
C LEU A 148 -3.08 4.64 6.94
N ASP A 149 -2.45 4.92 8.08
CA ASP A 149 -1.48 6.00 8.23
C ASP A 149 -0.28 5.81 7.29
N ASP A 150 0.32 4.61 7.28
CA ASP A 150 1.40 4.24 6.35
C ASP A 150 0.98 4.45 4.88
N CYS A 151 -0.21 3.99 4.51
CA CYS A 151 -0.77 4.17 3.17
C CYS A 151 -0.90 5.65 2.78
N VAL A 152 -1.47 6.47 3.65
CA VAL A 152 -1.70 7.90 3.38
C VAL A 152 -0.37 8.66 3.31
N GLN A 153 0.59 8.35 4.19
CA GLN A 153 1.92 8.95 4.14
C GLN A 153 2.63 8.66 2.81
N HIS A 154 2.63 7.41 2.36
CA HIS A 154 3.27 7.03 1.10
C HIS A 154 2.52 7.53 -0.15
N ALA A 155 1.18 7.58 -0.10
CA ALA A 155 0.39 8.22 -1.15
C ALA A 155 0.70 9.73 -1.26
N GLY A 156 0.84 10.42 -0.11
CA GLY A 156 1.26 11.82 -0.07
C GLY A 156 2.67 12.04 -0.62
N GLN A 157 3.62 11.16 -0.26
CA GLN A 157 4.96 11.16 -0.83
C GLN A 157 4.93 10.97 -2.35
N ALA A 158 4.09 10.08 -2.88
CA ALA A 158 3.95 9.90 -4.31
C ALA A 158 3.44 11.19 -4.99
N GLY A 159 2.44 11.86 -4.42
CA GLY A 159 2.00 13.18 -4.89
C GLY A 159 3.12 14.22 -4.90
N TYR A 160 3.94 14.26 -3.85
CA TYR A 160 5.09 15.17 -3.78
C TYR A 160 6.17 14.86 -4.83
N VAL A 161 6.54 13.58 -5.00
CA VAL A 161 7.52 13.15 -6.00
C VAL A 161 7.04 13.47 -7.42
N ARG A 162 5.77 13.24 -7.72
CA ARG A 162 5.18 13.66 -9.00
C ARG A 162 5.35 15.17 -9.20
N GLY A 163 5.04 15.95 -8.17
CA GLY A 163 5.21 17.41 -8.16
C GLY A 163 6.64 17.87 -8.48
N LEU A 164 7.64 17.17 -7.93
CA LEU A 164 9.05 17.49 -8.17
C LEU A 164 9.53 17.15 -9.58
N LEU A 165 9.10 16.01 -10.12
CA LEU A 165 9.65 15.45 -11.35
C LEU A 165 8.88 15.84 -12.61
N PHE A 166 7.56 15.91 -12.52
CA PHE A 166 6.67 15.92 -13.70
C PHE A 166 5.60 17.01 -13.66
N PHE A 167 5.72 17.97 -12.73
CA PHE A 167 4.88 19.16 -12.72
C PHE A 167 5.41 20.18 -13.75
N SER A 168 4.98 20.02 -15.00
CA SER A 168 5.08 21.08 -16.00
C SER A 168 3.94 22.08 -15.81
N ARG A 169 4.27 23.38 -15.80
CA ARG A 169 3.30 24.47 -15.96
C ARG A 169 2.55 24.35 -17.27
#